data_AF-A0A7K9XVL6-F1
#
_entry.id   AF-A0A7K9XVL6-F1
#
_cell.length_a   1.000
_cell.length_b   1.000
_cell.length_c   1.000
_cell.angle_alpha   90.00
_cell.angle_beta   90.00
_cell.angle_gamma   90.00
#
_symmetry.space_group_name_H-M   'P 1'
#
loop_
_entity.id
_entity.type
_entity.pdbx_description
1 polymer ?
#
loop_
_entity_poly.entity_id
_entity_poly.type
_entity_poly.pdbx_seq_one_letter_code
_entity_poly.pdbx_strand_id
1 'polypeptide(L)'
;FLVVVAIDFGTTSSGYAYSFTKEPECIHVMRRWEGGDPGVSNQKTPTTILLTPERKFHSFGYAARDFYHDLDPTESKHWLYFEKFKMKLHTT
;
A
#
# COMPACT_ATOMS: atom_id res chain seq x y z
N PHE A 1 -10.53 -21.64 2.39
CA PHE A 1 -11.43 -20.77 1.61
C PHE A 1 -10.65 -20.22 0.42
N LEU A 2 -11.25 -20.17 -0.76
CA LEU A 2 -10.60 -19.63 -1.97
C LEU A 2 -11.27 -18.29 -2.31
N VAL A 3 -10.47 -17.30 -2.67
CA VAL A 3 -10.92 -15.96 -3.05
C VAL A 3 -10.32 -15.57 -4.40
N VAL A 4 -11.05 -14.75 -5.14
CA VAL A 4 -10.51 -13.98 -6.28
C VAL A 4 -10.25 -12.57 -5.79
N VAL A 5 -9.06 -12.04 -6.07
CA VAL A 5 -8.67 -10.69 -5.65
C VAL A 5 -8.41 -9.83 -6.88
N ALA A 6 -9.03 -8.66 -6.93
CA ALA A 6 -8.72 -7.60 -7.88
C ALA A 6 -7.85 -6.55 -7.17
N ILE A 7 -6.67 -6.26 -7.72
CA ILE A 7 -5.73 -5.29 -7.17
C ILE A 7 -5.66 -4.09 -8.12
N ASP A 8 -5.87 -2.90 -7.59
CA ASP A 8 -5.69 -1.63 -8.27
C ASP A 8 -4.43 -0.94 -7.73
N PHE A 9 -3.33 -1.00 -8.47
CA PHE A 9 -2.18 -0.12 -8.25
C PHE A 9 -2.42 1.19 -8.99
N GLY A 10 -2.95 2.20 -8.31
CA GLY A 10 -3.08 3.54 -8.85
C GLY A 10 -1.78 4.35 -8.73
N THR A 11 -1.72 5.52 -9.38
CA THR A 11 -0.58 6.43 -9.24
C THR A 11 -0.46 6.97 -7.82
N THR A 12 -1.55 7.53 -7.29
CA THR A 12 -1.56 8.14 -5.95
C THR A 12 -1.90 7.14 -4.87
N SER A 13 -2.92 6.31 -5.11
CA SER A 13 -3.45 5.38 -4.13
C SER A 13 -3.71 4.02 -4.74
N SER A 14 -3.51 2.98 -3.96
CA SER A 14 -3.74 1.58 -4.32
C SER A 14 -4.83 0.98 -3.45
N GLY A 15 -5.50 -0.05 -3.96
CA GLY A 15 -6.51 -0.79 -3.20
C GLY A 15 -6.75 -2.16 -3.76
N TYR A 16 -7.58 -2.93 -3.08
CA TYR A 16 -8.04 -4.21 -3.58
C TYR A 16 -9.50 -4.46 -3.21
N ALA A 17 -10.12 -5.33 -3.99
CA ALA A 17 -11.40 -5.95 -3.71
C ALA A 17 -11.26 -7.46 -3.85
N TYR A 18 -12.09 -8.22 -3.16
CA TYR A 18 -12.11 -9.66 -3.29
C TYR A 18 -13.52 -10.22 -3.21
N SER A 19 -13.71 -11.41 -3.77
CA SER A 19 -14.91 -12.22 -3.57
C SER A 19 -14.52 -13.64 -3.22
N PHE A 20 -15.37 -14.34 -2.47
CA PHE A 20 -15.21 -15.78 -2.27
C PHE A 20 -15.63 -16.51 -3.54
N THR A 21 -14.92 -17.55 -3.94
CA THR A 21 -15.24 -18.26 -5.18
C THR A 21 -16.62 -18.94 -5.16
N LYS A 22 -17.16 -19.19 -3.96
CA LYS A 22 -18.52 -19.73 -3.78
C LYS A 22 -19.61 -18.66 -3.83
N GLU A 23 -19.24 -17.40 -3.68
CA GLU A 23 -20.15 -16.25 -3.62
C GLU A 23 -19.59 -15.10 -4.49
N PRO A 24 -19.47 -15.29 -5.81
CA PRO A 24 -18.74 -14.38 -6.69
C PRO A 24 -19.38 -12.98 -6.78
N GLU A 25 -20.70 -12.88 -6.56
CA GLU A 25 -21.44 -11.61 -6.53
C GLU A 25 -21.22 -10.80 -5.23
N CYS A 26 -20.69 -11.45 -4.18
CA CYS A 26 -20.39 -10.80 -2.91
C CYS A 26 -19.00 -10.16 -2.95
N ILE A 27 -18.95 -8.92 -3.41
CA ILE A 27 -17.71 -8.14 -3.51
C ILE A 27 -17.41 -7.42 -2.18
N HIS A 28 -16.25 -7.73 -1.61
CA HIS A 28 -15.71 -7.06 -0.44
C HIS A 28 -14.58 -6.11 -0.86
N VAL A 29 -14.71 -4.82 -0.53
CA VAL A 29 -13.69 -3.81 -0.80
C VAL A 29 -12.96 -3.48 0.51
N MET A 30 -11.64 -3.31 0.45
CA MET A 30 -10.87 -2.87 1.62
C MET A 30 -11.28 -1.45 2.02
N ARG A 31 -11.82 -1.30 3.23
CA ARG A 31 -12.29 -0.01 3.77
C ARG A 31 -11.48 0.47 4.98
N ARG A 32 -10.59 -0.37 5.50
CA ARG A 32 -9.77 -0.08 6.68
C ARG A 32 -8.35 -0.55 6.38
N TRP A 33 -7.41 0.36 6.49
CA TRP A 33 -5.99 0.11 6.28
C TRP A 33 -5.27 0.31 7.61
N GLU A 34 -4.27 -0.52 7.88
CA GLU A 34 -3.35 -0.31 9.00
C GLU A 34 -2.61 1.03 8.80
N GLY A 35 -2.56 1.87 9.84
CA GLY A 35 -2.06 3.24 9.75
C GLY A 35 -3.02 4.26 9.13
N GLY A 36 -4.22 3.85 8.71
CA GLY A 36 -5.27 4.78 8.28
C GLY A 36 -5.99 5.45 9.44
N ASP A 37 -6.53 6.67 9.23
CA ASP A 37 -7.27 7.40 10.26
C ASP A 37 -8.50 6.61 10.74
N PRO A 38 -8.64 6.30 12.05
CA PRO A 38 -9.68 5.41 12.58
C PRO A 38 -11.15 5.85 12.36
N GLY A 39 -11.39 7.07 11.87
CA GLY A 39 -12.71 7.60 11.55
C GLY A 39 -12.97 7.87 10.07
N VAL A 40 -11.96 7.68 9.21
CA VAL A 40 -12.05 8.00 7.77
C VAL A 40 -12.08 6.69 7.00
N SER A 41 -13.21 6.39 6.35
CA SER A 41 -13.30 5.23 5.45
C SER A 41 -12.55 5.53 4.15
N ASN A 42 -11.24 5.30 4.14
CA ASN A 42 -10.47 5.40 2.91
C ASN A 42 -10.44 4.03 2.21
N GLN A 43 -11.04 3.95 1.02
CA GLN A 43 -11.07 2.71 0.24
C GLN A 43 -9.72 2.36 -0.38
N LYS A 44 -8.73 3.24 -0.25
CA LYS A 44 -7.39 3.10 -0.82
C LYS A 44 -6.34 3.54 0.18
N THR A 45 -5.15 2.97 0.07
CA THR A 45 -3.93 3.34 0.78
C THR A 45 -2.97 4.06 -0.17
N PRO A 46 -2.03 4.91 0.29
CA PRO A 46 -1.03 5.49 -0.59
C PRO A 46 -0.28 4.44 -1.41
N THR A 47 0.00 4.74 -2.68
CA THR A 47 0.89 3.89 -3.52
C THR A 47 2.34 4.17 -3.12
N THR A 48 2.73 3.61 -1.99
CA THR A 48 4.01 3.87 -1.34
C THR A 48 4.60 2.55 -0.88
N ILE A 49 5.88 2.34 -1.17
CA ILE A 49 6.63 1.16 -0.73
C ILE A 49 7.90 1.62 -0.01
N LEU A 50 8.19 0.96 1.10
CA LEU A 50 9.42 1.15 1.85
C LEU A 50 10.24 -0.14 1.79
N LEU A 51 11.51 -0.02 1.42
CA LEU A 51 12.47 -1.11 1.48
C LEU A 51 13.55 -0.81 2.52
N THR A 52 14.03 -1.86 3.19
CA THR A 52 15.21 -1.78 4.07
C THR A 52 16.46 -1.41 3.25
N PRO A 53 17.55 -0.96 3.89
CA PRO A 53 18.81 -0.67 3.19
C PRO A 53 19.33 -1.83 2.32
N GLU A 54 19.04 -3.08 2.70
CA GLU A 54 19.37 -4.32 1.98
C GLU A 54 18.41 -4.62 0.82
N ARG A 55 17.55 -3.66 0.45
CA ARG A 55 16.56 -3.76 -0.63
C ARG A 55 15.51 -4.85 -0.37
N LYS A 56 15.22 -5.14 0.91
CA LYS A 56 14.15 -6.06 1.28
C LYS A 56 12.85 -5.30 1.50
N PHE A 57 11.73 -5.92 1.13
CA PHE A 57 10.41 -5.36 1.41
C PHE A 57 10.25 -5.18 2.92
N HIS A 58 9.88 -3.97 3.34
CA HIS A 58 9.52 -3.68 4.71
C HIS A 58 8.01 -3.50 4.85
N SER A 59 7.45 -2.49 4.19
CA SER A 59 6.02 -2.17 4.29
C SER A 59 5.50 -1.48 3.03
N PHE A 60 4.17 -1.40 2.93
CA PHE A 60 3.43 -0.71 1.87
C PHE A 60 2.37 0.20 2.49
N GLY A 61 1.97 1.26 1.77
CA GLY A 61 0.84 2.08 2.15
C GLY A 61 1.12 3.04 3.30
N TYR A 62 0.12 3.26 4.16
CA TYR A 62 0.24 4.11 5.33
C TYR A 62 1.38 3.65 6.25
N ALA A 63 1.49 2.35 6.52
CA ALA A 63 2.58 1.79 7.33
C ALA A 63 3.98 2.09 6.74
N ALA A 64 4.13 2.22 5.42
CA ALA A 64 5.41 2.62 4.80
C ALA A 64 5.70 4.11 5.00
N ARG A 65 4.68 4.95 4.80
CA ARG A 65 4.78 6.40 5.00
C ARG A 65 5.12 6.72 6.45
N ASP A 66 4.30 6.22 7.37
CA ASP A 66 4.36 6.54 8.79
C ASP A 66 5.69 6.08 9.37
N PHE A 67 6.07 4.81 9.13
CA PHE A 67 7.37 4.30 9.59
C PHE A 67 8.54 5.14 9.08
N TYR A 68 8.58 5.48 7.78
CA TYR A 68 9.69 6.27 7.23
C TYR A 68 9.75 7.69 7.82
N HIS A 69 8.60 8.31 8.10
CA HIS A 69 8.54 9.66 8.64
C HIS A 69 8.82 9.71 10.16
N ASP A 70 8.68 8.58 10.85
CA ASP A 70 9.03 8.42 12.26
C ASP A 70 10.52 8.08 12.50
N LEU A 71 11.27 7.70 11.45
CA LEU A 71 12.71 7.45 11.54
C LEU A 71 13.50 8.72 11.85
N ASP A 72 14.65 8.56 12.50
CA ASP A 72 15.62 9.64 12.62
C ASP A 72 16.08 10.10 11.21
N PRO A 73 16.24 11.41 10.95
CA PRO A 73 16.66 11.93 9.65
C PRO A 73 18.01 11.42 9.14
N THR A 74 18.90 10.95 10.01
CA THR A 74 20.16 10.32 9.61
C THR A 74 19.96 8.86 9.21
N GLU A 75 19.04 8.16 9.87
CA GLU A 75 18.71 6.78 9.57
C GLU A 75 17.91 6.68 8.27
N SER A 76 16.87 7.51 8.10
CA SER A 76 15.95 7.47 6.95
C SER A 76 16.66 7.56 5.60
N LYS A 77 17.81 8.24 5.52
CA LYS A 77 18.65 8.33 4.32
C LYS A 77 19.17 6.98 3.81
N HIS A 78 19.25 5.97 4.67
CA HIS A 78 19.68 4.61 4.30
C HIS A 78 18.53 3.75 3.78
N TRP A 79 17.28 4.15 4.04
CA TRP A 79 16.09 3.44 3.61
C TRP A 79 15.68 3.84 2.19
N LEU A 80 15.05 2.92 1.46
CA LEU A 80 14.53 3.22 0.12
C LEU A 80 13.03 3.46 0.18
N TYR A 81 12.66 4.74 0.20
CA TYR A 81 11.28 5.21 0.22
C TYR A 81 10.82 5.63 -1.17
N PHE A 82 9.78 4.97 -1.68
CA PHE A 82 9.24 5.25 -3.02
C PHE A 82 7.75 5.56 -2.96
N GLU A 83 7.42 6.84 -3.15
CA GLU A 83 6.05 7.31 -3.35
C GLU A 83 5.69 7.36 -4.83
N LYS A 84 4.40 7.08 -5.11
CA LYS A 84 3.82 7.13 -6.46
C LYS A 84 4.66 6.36 -7.47
N PHE A 85 5.26 5.25 -7.04
CA PHE A 85 6.29 4.52 -7.79
C PHE A 85 5.81 4.03 -9.15
N LYS A 86 4.49 3.84 -9.33
CA LYS A 86 3.90 3.52 -10.63
C LYS A 86 4.32 4.53 -11.72
N MET A 87 4.44 5.82 -11.40
CA MET A 87 4.90 6.82 -12.37
C MET A 87 6.36 6.62 -12.77
N LYS A 88 7.20 6.10 -11.86
CA LYS A 88 8.59 5.74 -12.16
C LYS A 88 8.71 4.50 -13.05
N LEU A 89 7.63 3.72 -13.20
CA LEU A 89 7.57 2.58 -14.13
C LEU A 89 7.06 2.99 -15.52
N HIS A 90 6.46 4.17 -15.65
CA HIS A 90 5.98 4.73 -16.92
C HIS A 90 7.03 5.60 -17.64
N THR A 91 8.30 5.45 -17.29
CA THR A 91 9.39 6.13 -18.01
C THR A 91 9.59 5.47 -19.37
N THR A 92 9.15 6.14 -20.43
CA THR A 92 9.58 5.88 -21.81
C THR A 92 11.01 6.36 -22.01
#